data_AF-A0A1C0YQ22-F1
#
_entry.id   AF-A0A1C0YQ22-F1
#
_cell.length_a   1.000
_cell.length_b   1.000
_cell.length_c   1.000
_cell.angle_alpha   90.00
_cell.angle_beta   90.00
_cell.angle_gamma   90.00
#
_symmetry.space_group_name_H-M   'P 1'
#
loop_
_entity.id
_entity.type
_entity.pdbx_description
1 polymer ?
#
loop_
_entity_poly.entity_id
_entity_poly.type
_entity_poly.pdbx_seq_one_letter_code
_entity_poly.pdbx_strand_id
1 'polypeptide(L)'
;MTTIQLNDRVIPVTSYKEETKNDRLHVSVTFNVTSEEYHELAVLLYEQTFDVTVPHNGRQFTGTIVHYVTDTTNLYEPNQVANYAVTFAQVKD
;
A
#
# COMPACT_ATOMS: atom_id res chain seq x y z
N MET A 1 -9.64 -8.00 10.98
CA MET A 1 -8.99 -6.81 10.39
C MET A 1 -7.83 -7.31 9.55
N THR A 2 -7.72 -6.84 8.31
CA THR A 2 -6.63 -7.24 7.40
C THR A 2 -5.54 -6.19 7.47
N THR A 3 -4.29 -6.62 7.47
CA THR A 3 -3.12 -5.74 7.45
C THR A 3 -2.21 -6.13 6.28
N ILE A 4 -1.43 -5.15 5.83
CA ILE A 4 -0.29 -5.36 4.95
C ILE A 4 0.93 -4.77 5.64
N GLN A 5 2.08 -5.40 5.48
CA GLN A 5 3.35 -4.85 5.92
C GLN A 5 4.15 -4.46 4.67
N LEU A 6 4.55 -3.20 4.62
CA LEU A 6 5.42 -2.63 3.58
C LEU A 6 6.75 -2.29 4.24
N ASN A 7 7.82 -3.00 3.87
CA ASN A 7 9.10 -2.97 4.57
C ASN A 7 8.89 -3.27 6.06
N ASP A 8 9.16 -2.30 6.94
CA ASP A 8 8.98 -2.43 8.40
C ASP A 8 7.66 -1.83 8.90
N ARG A 9 6.81 -1.26 8.02
CA ARG A 9 5.57 -0.59 8.42
C ARG A 9 4.35 -1.49 8.22
N VAL A 10 3.65 -1.77 9.30
CA VAL A 10 2.35 -2.47 9.27
C VAL A 10 1.23 -1.46 9.09
N ILE A 11 0.43 -1.63 8.04
CA ILE A 11 -0.66 -0.75 7.65
C ILE A 11 -1.99 -1.53 7.71
N PRO A 12 -2.99 -1.05 8.47
CA PRO A 12 -4.34 -1.61 8.42
C PRO A 12 -5.00 -1.27 7.08
N VAL A 13 -5.57 -2.28 6.41
CA VAL A 13 -6.23 -2.10 5.12
C VAL A 13 -7.74 -2.26 5.25
N THR A 14 -8.48 -1.42 4.53
CA THR A 14 -9.94 -1.48 4.39
C THR A 14 -10.36 -2.42 3.27
N SER A 15 -9.49 -2.63 2.28
CA SER A 15 -9.71 -3.56 1.16
C SER A 15 -8.42 -4.25 0.76
N TYR A 16 -8.55 -5.50 0.31
CA TYR A 16 -7.46 -6.36 -0.13
C TYR A 16 -7.88 -7.19 -1.33
N LYS A 17 -7.06 -7.23 -2.38
CA LYS A 17 -7.28 -8.06 -3.57
C LYS A 17 -5.95 -8.57 -4.12
N GLU A 18 -5.88 -9.87 -4.41
CA GLU A 18 -4.81 -10.48 -5.21
C GLU A 18 -5.30 -10.77 -6.62
N GLU A 19 -4.43 -10.58 -7.62
CA GLU A 19 -4.66 -11.05 -8.98
C GLU A 19 -3.33 -11.39 -9.65
N THR A 20 -3.32 -12.39 -10.54
CA THR A 20 -2.15 -12.69 -11.38
C THR A 20 -2.37 -12.10 -12.76
N LYS A 21 -1.48 -11.21 -13.21
CA LYS A 21 -1.50 -10.60 -14.54
C LYS A 21 -0.13 -10.77 -15.20
N ASN A 22 -0.09 -11.26 -16.44
CA ASN A 22 1.15 -11.49 -17.18
C ASN A 22 2.21 -12.28 -16.38
N ASP A 23 1.77 -13.34 -15.68
CA ASP A 23 2.61 -14.17 -14.81
C ASP A 23 3.32 -13.40 -13.69
N ARG A 24 2.73 -12.29 -13.25
CA ARG A 24 3.17 -11.50 -12.10
C ARG A 24 2.03 -11.41 -11.11
N LEU A 25 2.34 -11.57 -9.82
CA LEU A 25 1.39 -11.29 -8.76
C LEU A 25 1.17 -9.77 -8.67
N HIS A 26 -0.08 -9.37 -8.61
CA HIS A 26 -0.52 -8.02 -8.28
C HIS A 26 -1.32 -8.06 -6.98
N VAL A 27 -0.97 -7.19 -6.05
CA VAL A 27 -1.68 -7.01 -4.78
C VAL A 27 -2.20 -5.59 -4.72
N SER A 28 -3.51 -5.44 -4.73
CA SER A 28 -4.20 -4.16 -4.57
C SER A 28 -4.73 -4.02 -3.16
N VAL A 29 -4.42 -2.90 -2.51
CA VAL A 29 -4.89 -2.57 -1.17
C VAL A 29 -5.50 -1.19 -1.14
N THR A 30 -6.45 -1.01 -0.22
CA THR A 30 -6.95 0.31 0.15
C THR A 30 -6.73 0.52 1.64
N PHE A 31 -6.24 1.69 2.03
CA PHE A 31 -6.04 2.06 3.42
C PHE A 31 -6.28 3.56 3.63
N ASN A 32 -6.53 3.93 4.88
CA ASN A 32 -6.79 5.31 5.26
C ASN A 32 -5.48 5.95 5.71
N VAL A 33 -5.25 7.19 5.28
CA VAL A 33 -4.12 8.00 5.71
C VAL A 33 -4.65 9.21 6.43
N THR A 34 -4.22 9.40 7.67
CA THR A 34 -4.51 10.60 8.45
C THR A 34 -3.51 11.72 8.12
N SER A 35 -3.88 12.98 8.39
CA SER A 35 -2.95 14.11 8.25
C SER A 35 -1.67 13.95 9.08
N GLU A 36 -1.76 13.26 10.23
CA GLU A 36 -0.62 13.00 11.11
C GLU A 36 0.37 12.01 10.48
N GLU A 37 -0.15 10.99 9.78
CA GLU A 37 0.66 9.95 9.15
C GLU A 37 1.11 10.31 7.73
N TYR A 38 0.50 11.35 7.13
CA TYR A 38 0.71 11.72 5.73
C TYR A 38 2.19 11.93 5.38
N HIS A 39 2.95 12.63 6.22
CA HIS A 39 4.36 12.89 5.94
C HIS A 39 5.18 11.60 5.85
N GLU A 40 4.97 10.66 6.75
CA GLU A 40 5.73 9.40 6.76
C GLU A 40 5.27 8.46 5.65
N LEU A 41 3.95 8.36 5.41
CA LEU A 41 3.40 7.49 4.37
C LEU A 41 3.69 8.01 2.97
N ALA A 42 3.67 9.32 2.76
CA ALA A 42 4.09 9.91 1.49
C ALA A 42 5.53 9.53 1.17
N VAL A 43 6.45 9.69 2.14
CA VAL A 43 7.86 9.32 1.98
C VAL A 43 8.01 7.82 1.67
N LEU A 44 7.32 6.95 2.42
CA LEU A 44 7.32 5.51 2.17
C LEU A 44 6.87 5.19 0.74
N LEU A 45 5.75 5.77 0.28
CA LEU A 45 5.20 5.49 -1.05
C LEU A 45 6.01 6.09 -2.21
N TYR A 46 6.97 6.99 -1.93
CA TYR A 46 7.97 7.42 -2.91
C TYR A 46 9.08 6.39 -3.13
N GLU A 47 9.19 5.35 -2.29
CA GLU A 47 10.12 4.27 -2.52
C GLU A 47 9.77 3.51 -3.81
N GLN A 48 10.81 3.11 -4.55
CA GLN A 48 10.61 2.43 -5.84
C GLN A 48 10.23 0.97 -5.68
N THR A 49 10.62 0.33 -4.57
CA THR A 49 10.51 -1.11 -4.35
C THR A 49 10.24 -1.38 -2.88
N PHE A 50 9.35 -2.34 -2.61
CA PHE A 50 8.84 -2.66 -1.29
C PHE A 50 8.98 -4.15 -1.02
N ASP A 51 9.36 -4.49 0.21
CA ASP A 51 9.13 -5.82 0.73
C ASP A 51 7.70 -5.90 1.25
N VAL A 52 6.85 -6.54 0.45
CA VAL A 52 5.42 -6.64 0.73
C VAL A 52 5.15 -7.96 1.43
N THR A 53 4.71 -7.87 2.69
CA THR A 53 4.26 -9.01 3.47
C THR A 53 2.78 -8.90 3.76
N VAL A 54 2.06 -9.99 3.57
CA VAL A 54 0.63 -10.12 3.86
C VAL A 54 0.48 -11.12 5.01
N PRO A 55 0.39 -10.66 6.27
CA PRO A 55 0.50 -11.55 7.42
C PRO A 55 -0.60 -12.61 7.49
N HIS A 56 -1.81 -12.31 7.01
CA HIS A 56 -2.95 -13.21 7.14
C HIS A 56 -2.81 -14.51 6.32
N ASN A 57 -2.01 -14.50 5.25
CA ASN A 57 -1.76 -15.67 4.41
C ASN A 57 -0.27 -16.02 4.30
N GLY A 58 0.59 -15.36 5.07
CA GLY A 58 2.04 -15.60 5.10
C GLY A 58 2.76 -15.28 3.80
N ARG A 59 2.14 -14.53 2.88
CA ARG A 59 2.74 -14.21 1.60
C ARG A 59 3.78 -13.10 1.76
N GLN A 60 4.95 -13.29 1.19
CA GLN A 60 6.01 -12.30 1.11
C GLN A 60 6.54 -12.21 -0.31
N PHE A 61 6.69 -11.00 -0.83
CA PHE A 61 7.27 -10.76 -2.15
C PHE A 61 7.84 -9.35 -2.24
N THR A 62 8.83 -9.16 -3.10
CA THR A 62 9.31 -7.83 -3.44
C THR A 62 8.44 -7.27 -4.58
N GLY A 63 7.91 -6.06 -4.38
CA GLY A 63 6.94 -5.45 -5.28
C GLY A 63 7.26 -3.99 -5.60
N THR A 64 6.74 -3.50 -6.72
CA THR A 64 6.83 -2.09 -7.13
C THR A 64 5.43 -1.52 -7.31
N ILE A 65 5.24 -0.24 -6.99
CA ILE A 65 3.94 0.42 -7.20
C ILE A 65 3.72 0.57 -8.71
N VAL A 66 2.67 -0.05 -9.23
CA VAL A 66 2.24 0.07 -10.64
C VAL A 66 0.97 0.88 -10.80
N HIS A 67 0.24 1.10 -9.70
CA HIS A 67 -0.93 1.96 -9.66
C HIS A 67 -1.07 2.58 -8.28
N TYR A 68 -1.36 3.88 -8.25
CA TYR A 68 -1.52 4.66 -7.04
C TYR A 68 -2.57 5.74 -7.31
N VAL A 69 -3.63 5.75 -6.52
CA VAL A 69 -4.67 6.77 -6.53
C VAL A 69 -4.99 7.17 -5.10
N THR A 70 -5.24 8.45 -4.92
CA THR A 70 -5.70 9.02 -3.65
C THR A 70 -6.96 9.83 -3.89
N ASP A 71 -7.76 9.97 -2.85
CA ASP A 71 -8.80 10.99 -2.83
C ASP A 71 -8.21 12.40 -2.97
N THR A 72 -9.04 13.36 -3.36
CA THR A 72 -8.66 14.78 -3.44
C THR A 72 -8.63 15.49 -2.08
N THR A 73 -8.69 14.74 -0.98
CA THR A 73 -8.68 15.28 0.39
C THR A 73 -7.36 15.96 0.70
N ASN A 74 -7.42 17.16 1.26
CA ASN A 74 -6.25 17.94 1.63
C ASN A 74 -5.68 17.50 2.99
N LEU A 75 -4.69 16.60 2.99
CA LEU A 75 -4.05 16.10 4.21
C LEU A 75 -3.12 17.11 4.90
N TYR A 76 -2.92 18.31 4.34
CA TYR A 76 -2.23 19.41 5.05
C TYR A 76 -3.12 20.05 6.13
N GLU A 77 -4.43 19.87 6.04
CA GLU A 77 -5.35 20.30 7.10
C GLU A 77 -5.38 19.25 8.22
N PRO A 78 -5.34 19.66 9.50
CA PRO A 78 -5.36 18.72 10.62
C PRO A 78 -6.70 17.97 10.70
N ASN A 79 -6.66 16.74 11.25
CA ASN A 79 -7.81 15.84 11.41
C ASN A 79 -8.50 15.40 10.11
N GLN A 80 -7.81 15.43 8.98
CA GLN A 80 -8.30 14.90 7.72
C GLN A 80 -7.91 13.43 7.55
N VAL A 81 -8.72 12.71 6.77
CA VAL A 81 -8.49 11.31 6.41
C VAL A 81 -8.73 11.16 4.91
N ALA A 82 -7.80 10.54 4.21
CA ALA A 82 -7.89 10.26 2.78
C ALA A 82 -7.79 8.76 2.52
N ASN A 83 -8.50 8.25 1.51
CA ASN A 83 -8.32 6.88 1.05
C ASN A 83 -7.21 6.81 0.02
N TYR A 84 -6.34 5.81 0.21
CA TYR A 84 -5.23 5.50 -0.68
C TYR A 84 -5.49 4.13 -1.27
N ALA A 85 -5.51 4.03 -2.60
CA ALA A 85 -5.61 2.77 -3.33
C ALA A 85 -4.29 2.52 -4.06
N VAL A 86 -3.58 1.45 -3.67
CA VAL A 86 -2.24 1.15 -4.17
C VAL A 86 -2.22 -0.27 -4.70
N THR A 87 -1.57 -0.48 -5.85
CA THR A 87 -1.33 -1.79 -6.42
C THR A 87 0.17 -2.04 -6.57
N PHE A 88 0.64 -3.10 -5.92
CA PHE A 88 2.00 -3.59 -6.00
C PHE A 88 2.06 -4.74 -7.00
N ALA A 89 2.98 -4.67 -7.96
CA ALA A 89 3.29 -5.78 -8.84
C ALA A 89 4.62 -6.42 -8.41
N GLN A 90 4.62 -7.73 -8.25
CA GLN A 90 5.83 -8.51 -7.96
C GLN A 90 6.89 -8.25 -9.04
N VAL A 91 8.11 -7.95 -8.63
CA VAL A 91 9.27 -7.93 -9.53
C VAL A 91 9.73 -9.36 -9.80
N LYS A 92 10.09 -9.64 -11.06
CA LYS A 92 10.75 -10.89 -11.42
C LYS A 92 12.24 -10.68 -11.16
N ASP A 93 12.84 -11.53 -10.33
CA ASP A 93 14.30 -11.67 -10.23
C ASP A 93 14.91 -12.10 -11.58
#